data_AF-M3W2H3-F1
#
_entry.id   AF-M3W2H3-F1
#
_cell.length_a   1.000
_cell.length_b   1.000
_cell.length_c   1.000
_cell.angle_alpha   90.00
_cell.angle_beta   90.00
_cell.angle_gamma   90.00
#
_symmetry.space_group_name_H-M   'P 1'
#
loop_
_entity.id
_entity.type
_entity.pdbx_description
1 polymer ?
#
loop_
_entity_poly.entity_id
_entity_poly.type
_entity_poly.pdbx_seq_one_letter_code
_entity_poly.pdbx_strand_id
1 'polypeptide(L)'
;MKCTAQEWLRVTTVLFMARAIPAMVVPNATLLEKLLEKYMDEDGEWWMAKQRGKRAITDNDMQSILDLHNKLRSQVYPTASNMQYMTWDVELERSAESWAESCLWEHGPASLLPSIGQNLGAHWGRYRPPTFHVQAWYDEVRDFSYPYEHECNPYCPFRCSGPVCTHYTQVVWATSNRIGCAINLCHNMNIWGQIWPKAVYLVCNYSPKGNWWGHAPYKHGRPCSACPPSFGGGCRENLCYKEGSNRYYPPQEEETNEIERQQSQVRDTHVQTRADDSNRNEVISTQQMSQIVSCEVRLRDQCKGTTCNRYECPAGCLDSKAKVIGSVHYEMQSSICRAAIHYGIIDNDGGWVDITRQGRKHYFIKSNRNGVQTIGKYQSANSFTVSKVTVQAVTCETTVEQLCPFHKPASHCPRVYCPRNCMQANPHYARVIGTRVYSDLSSICRAAVHAGVVRNHGGYVDVMPVDKRKTYTASFQNGIFSESLQNPPGGKAFRVFAVV
;
A
#
# COMPACT_ATOMS: atom_id res chain seq x y z
N MET A 1 -47.06 -13.23 69.81
CA MET A 1 -46.51 -14.46 70.43
C MET A 1 -47.35 -15.64 69.96
N LYS A 2 -46.71 -16.62 69.30
CA LYS A 2 -47.11 -18.04 69.12
C LYS A 2 -48.47 -18.30 68.42
N CYS A 3 -48.69 -19.27 67.55
CA CYS A 3 -48.01 -20.52 67.22
C CYS A 3 -48.27 -20.91 65.76
N THR A 4 -47.34 -21.69 65.22
CA THR A 4 -47.38 -22.43 63.96
C THR A 4 -48.10 -23.78 64.08
N ALA A 5 -48.30 -24.40 62.91
CA ALA A 5 -48.65 -25.81 62.62
C ALA A 5 -50.16 -26.13 62.66
N GLN A 6 -50.76 -26.92 61.77
CA GLN A 6 -50.41 -27.66 60.55
C GLN A 6 -51.78 -28.21 60.08
N GLU A 7 -52.12 -28.30 58.79
CA GLU A 7 -52.31 -29.61 58.13
C GLU A 7 -52.80 -29.50 56.66
N TRP A 8 -52.08 -30.20 55.77
CA TRP A 8 -52.49 -31.01 54.58
C TRP A 8 -53.02 -30.38 53.25
N LEU A 9 -52.11 -30.35 52.26
CA LEU A 9 -52.13 -30.95 50.89
C LEU A 9 -53.46 -31.62 50.45
N ARG A 10 -54.01 -31.56 49.22
CA ARG A 10 -53.66 -31.23 47.81
C ARG A 10 -55.00 -30.92 47.11
N VAL A 11 -55.08 -30.19 46.00
CA VAL A 11 -55.13 -30.75 44.63
C VAL A 11 -55.16 -29.60 43.62
N THR A 12 -54.45 -29.85 42.52
CA THR A 12 -54.23 -29.12 41.26
C THR A 12 -55.39 -28.32 40.64
N THR A 13 -55.09 -27.15 40.08
CA THR A 13 -55.38 -26.84 38.66
C THR A 13 -54.57 -25.64 38.17
N VAL A 14 -53.94 -25.81 37.00
CA VAL A 14 -53.15 -24.82 36.25
C VAL A 14 -54.09 -23.92 35.47
N LEU A 15 -53.91 -22.60 35.55
CA LEU A 15 -54.49 -21.64 34.60
C LEU A 15 -53.40 -20.68 34.08
N PHE A 16 -53.21 -20.73 32.77
CA PHE A 16 -52.39 -19.83 31.96
C PHE A 16 -52.94 -18.40 32.00
N MET A 17 -52.07 -17.42 32.25
CA MET A 17 -52.30 -16.02 31.87
C MET A 17 -51.13 -15.56 31.02
N ALA A 18 -51.39 -15.42 29.71
CA ALA A 18 -50.49 -14.77 28.77
C ALA A 18 -50.46 -13.27 29.04
N ARG A 19 -49.26 -12.68 29.13
CA ARG A 19 -49.04 -11.24 28.97
C ARG A 19 -48.21 -11.01 27.71
N ALA A 20 -48.82 -10.32 26.76
CA ALA A 20 -48.20 -9.85 25.54
C ALA A 20 -47.18 -8.74 25.85
N ILE A 21 -46.02 -8.81 25.20
CA ILE A 21 -45.08 -7.70 25.03
C ILE A 21 -45.12 -7.35 23.54
N PRO A 22 -45.35 -6.09 23.14
CA PRO A 22 -45.30 -5.72 21.73
C PRO A 22 -43.84 -5.68 21.30
N ALA A 23 -43.46 -6.59 20.40
CA ALA A 23 -42.21 -6.49 19.65
C ALA A 23 -42.33 -5.33 18.66
N MET A 24 -41.50 -4.29 18.82
CA MET A 24 -41.26 -3.34 17.75
C MET A 24 -40.52 -4.06 16.63
N VAL A 25 -41.21 -4.25 15.51
CA VAL A 25 -40.62 -4.71 14.25
C VAL A 25 -39.83 -3.55 13.66
N VAL A 26 -38.52 -3.71 13.53
CA VAL A 26 -37.68 -2.85 12.67
C VAL A 26 -37.64 -3.52 11.29
N PRO A 27 -38.11 -2.90 10.20
CA PRO A 27 -37.96 -3.49 8.87
C PRO A 27 -36.56 -3.18 8.31
N ASN A 28 -36.04 -4.13 7.53
CA ASN A 28 -34.75 -4.18 6.82
C ASN A 28 -33.51 -4.66 7.57
N ALA A 29 -33.55 -5.90 8.06
CA ALA A 29 -32.35 -6.71 8.35
C ALA A 29 -31.81 -7.50 7.13
N THR A 30 -32.57 -7.55 6.03
CA THR A 30 -32.29 -8.48 4.90
C THR A 30 -31.08 -8.11 4.05
N LEU A 31 -30.61 -6.86 4.09
CA LEU A 31 -29.40 -6.44 3.36
C LEU A 31 -28.11 -6.83 4.12
N LEU A 32 -28.18 -6.88 5.45
CA LEU A 32 -27.04 -7.27 6.30
C LEU A 32 -26.87 -8.79 6.31
N GLU A 33 -27.97 -9.54 6.32
CA GLU A 33 -27.94 -11.01 6.22
C GLU A 33 -27.38 -11.46 4.87
N LYS A 34 -27.78 -10.82 3.75
CA LYS A 34 -27.20 -11.10 2.42
C LYS A 34 -25.71 -10.76 2.29
N LEU A 35 -25.21 -9.79 3.06
CA LEU A 35 -23.78 -9.45 3.11
C LEU A 35 -22.97 -10.43 3.97
N LEU A 36 -23.59 -11.04 4.98
CA LEU A 36 -22.96 -12.00 5.89
C LEU A 36 -22.91 -13.42 5.32
N GLU A 37 -23.89 -13.81 4.51
CA GLU A 37 -23.96 -15.15 3.88
C GLU A 37 -22.79 -15.41 2.92
N LYS A 38 -22.20 -14.37 2.31
CA LYS A 38 -20.99 -14.47 1.47
C LYS A 38 -19.72 -14.86 2.24
N TYR A 39 -19.73 -14.80 3.57
CA TYR A 39 -18.56 -15.06 4.42
C TYR A 39 -18.70 -16.32 5.29
N MET A 40 -19.73 -17.14 5.08
CA MET A 40 -19.99 -18.33 5.93
C MET A 40 -19.65 -19.68 5.28
N ASP A 41 -19.16 -19.72 4.04
CA ASP A 41 -18.75 -20.96 3.37
C ASP A 41 -17.27 -20.96 3.01
N GLU A 42 -16.35 -21.10 3.99
CA GLU A 42 -14.98 -21.62 3.76
C GLU A 42 -14.43 -22.26 5.05
N ASP A 43 -15.07 -23.32 5.53
CA ASP A 43 -14.47 -24.22 6.52
C ASP A 43 -13.67 -25.32 5.79
N GLY A 44 -12.38 -25.08 5.55
CA GLY A 44 -11.48 -26.06 4.93
C GLY A 44 -10.00 -25.70 5.00
N GLU A 45 -9.29 -26.27 5.97
CA GLU A 45 -7.81 -26.43 6.01
C GLU A 45 -6.91 -25.20 5.83
N TRP A 46 -7.07 -24.17 6.68
CA TRP A 46 -6.20 -22.98 6.69
C TRP A 46 -5.09 -22.96 7.77
N TRP A 47 -4.82 -24.09 8.46
CA TRP A 47 -3.94 -24.07 9.65
C TRP A 47 -2.57 -24.78 9.49
N MET A 48 -2.14 -25.12 8.28
CA MET A 48 -0.78 -25.67 8.07
C MET A 48 -0.06 -24.93 6.94
N ALA A 49 1.07 -24.30 7.29
CA ALA A 49 2.09 -23.71 6.42
C ALA A 49 1.91 -22.24 5.95
N LYS A 50 2.24 -21.29 6.85
CA LYS A 50 3.34 -20.32 6.64
C LYS A 50 3.55 -19.50 7.91
N GLN A 51 4.79 -19.43 8.39
CA GLN A 51 5.19 -18.38 9.33
C GLN A 51 4.96 -17.00 8.67
N ARG A 52 3.90 -16.26 9.08
CA ARG A 52 3.58 -14.93 8.55
C ARG A 52 2.98 -14.04 9.64
N GLY A 53 3.84 -13.36 10.39
CA GLY A 53 3.47 -12.34 11.38
C GLY A 53 3.15 -10.97 10.78
N LYS A 54 2.34 -10.88 9.70
CA LYS A 54 1.86 -9.61 9.15
C LYS A 54 0.43 -9.75 8.62
N ARG A 55 -0.52 -9.02 9.19
CA ARG A 55 -1.87 -8.84 8.64
C ARG A 55 -1.96 -7.42 8.09
N ALA A 56 -1.61 -7.23 6.82
CA ALA A 56 -1.78 -5.95 6.13
C ALA A 56 -3.26 -5.68 5.84
N ILE A 57 -3.63 -4.41 5.71
CA ILE A 57 -4.96 -4.02 5.24
C ILE A 57 -5.12 -4.48 3.78
N THR A 58 -6.23 -5.14 3.46
CA THR A 58 -6.52 -5.56 2.08
C THR A 58 -7.24 -4.45 1.29
N ASP A 59 -7.24 -4.51 -0.04
CA ASP A 59 -8.02 -3.55 -0.86
C ASP A 59 -9.52 -3.56 -0.50
N ASN A 60 -10.05 -4.72 -0.13
CA ASN A 60 -11.44 -4.87 0.32
C ASN A 60 -11.67 -4.23 1.69
N ASP A 61 -10.73 -4.38 2.62
CA ASP A 61 -10.76 -3.71 3.92
C ASP A 61 -10.66 -2.19 3.77
N MET A 62 -9.76 -1.71 2.90
CA MET A 62 -9.59 -0.30 2.55
C MET A 62 -10.93 0.31 2.11
N GLN A 63 -11.58 -0.30 1.11
CA GLN A 63 -12.87 0.18 0.62
C GLN A 63 -13.95 0.12 1.69
N SER A 64 -14.00 -0.97 2.46
CA SER A 64 -14.97 -1.12 3.55
C SER A 64 -14.83 -0.05 4.64
N ILE A 65 -13.59 0.33 4.99
CA ILE A 65 -13.33 1.43 5.93
C ILE A 65 -13.79 2.75 5.33
N LEU A 66 -13.43 3.05 4.07
CA LEU A 66 -13.75 4.31 3.41
C LEU A 66 -15.26 4.49 3.24
N ASP A 67 -15.94 3.46 2.76
CA ASP A 67 -17.39 3.45 2.56
C ASP A 67 -18.13 3.62 3.89
N LEU A 68 -17.69 2.92 4.94
CA LEU A 68 -18.28 3.08 6.27
C LEU A 68 -18.09 4.51 6.80
N HIS A 69 -16.90 5.11 6.67
CA HIS A 69 -16.69 6.51 7.06
C HIS A 69 -17.64 7.45 6.33
N ASN A 70 -17.74 7.34 5.01
CA ASN A 70 -18.62 8.21 4.22
C ASN A 70 -20.11 7.99 4.55
N LYS A 71 -20.54 6.74 4.75
CA LYS A 71 -21.90 6.41 5.18
C LYS A 71 -22.23 7.01 6.56
N LEU A 72 -21.31 6.93 7.51
CA LEU A 72 -21.53 7.49 8.85
C LEU A 72 -21.55 9.03 8.81
N ARG A 73 -20.66 9.63 8.03
CA ARG A 73 -20.60 11.10 7.83
C ARG A 73 -21.86 11.67 7.17
N SER A 74 -22.53 10.92 6.31
CA SER A 74 -23.78 11.35 5.66
C SER A 74 -25.03 11.27 6.53
N GLN A 75 -24.93 10.61 7.70
CA GLN A 75 -26.04 10.26 8.58
C GLN A 75 -25.95 10.95 9.96
N VAL A 76 -25.03 11.91 10.13
CA VAL A 76 -24.85 12.61 11.40
C VAL A 76 -26.09 13.41 11.81
N TYR A 77 -26.32 13.46 13.12
CA TYR A 77 -27.33 14.31 13.74
C TYR A 77 -26.68 15.18 14.84
N PRO A 78 -26.92 16.50 14.86
CA PRO A 78 -27.71 17.28 13.90
C PRO A 78 -27.05 17.30 12.50
N THR A 79 -27.81 17.64 11.46
CA THR A 79 -27.32 17.54 10.07
C THR A 79 -26.18 18.53 9.77
N ALA A 80 -25.24 18.11 8.93
CA ALA A 80 -24.05 18.87 8.58
C ALA A 80 -24.19 19.57 7.22
N SER A 81 -23.99 20.88 7.20
CA SER A 81 -24.05 21.69 5.97
C SER A 81 -22.79 21.66 5.11
N ASN A 82 -21.64 21.28 5.69
CA ASN A 82 -20.32 21.39 5.07
C ASN A 82 -19.50 20.08 5.10
N MET A 83 -20.15 18.93 5.34
CA MET A 83 -19.47 17.65 5.48
C MET A 83 -18.81 17.21 4.18
N GLN A 84 -17.49 17.08 4.14
CA GLN A 84 -16.77 16.73 2.92
C GLN A 84 -16.75 15.21 2.69
N TYR A 85 -16.90 14.79 1.43
CA TYR A 85 -16.67 13.41 1.02
C TYR A 85 -15.21 13.03 1.28
N MET A 86 -15.00 11.91 1.97
CA MET A 86 -13.69 11.39 2.34
C MET A 86 -13.14 10.49 1.23
N THR A 87 -11.82 10.57 1.01
CA THR A 87 -11.08 9.76 0.03
C THR A 87 -9.92 9.05 0.70
N TRP A 88 -9.47 7.92 0.14
CA TRP A 88 -8.29 7.24 0.65
C TRP A 88 -7.00 7.98 0.28
N ASP A 89 -6.07 8.09 1.23
CA ASP A 89 -4.76 8.69 1.07
C ASP A 89 -3.68 7.69 1.50
N VAL A 90 -2.95 7.20 0.50
CA VAL A 90 -1.90 6.18 0.65
C VAL A 90 -0.74 6.66 1.53
N GLU A 91 -0.50 7.97 1.65
CA GLU A 91 0.55 8.49 2.54
C GLU A 91 0.12 8.43 4.01
N LEU A 92 -1.16 8.66 4.28
CA LEU A 92 -1.72 8.49 5.62
C LEU A 92 -1.70 7.01 6.02
N GLU A 93 -1.98 6.11 5.08
CA GLU A 93 -1.90 4.65 5.25
C GLU A 93 -0.48 4.19 5.58
N ARG A 94 0.53 4.58 4.79
CA ARG A 94 1.93 4.22 5.08
C ARG A 94 2.40 4.75 6.43
N SER A 95 2.00 5.98 6.78
CA SER A 95 2.31 6.53 8.09
C SER A 95 1.61 5.76 9.21
N ALA A 96 0.39 5.26 8.97
CA ALA A 96 -0.34 4.43 9.91
C ALA A 96 0.31 3.05 10.05
N GLU A 97 0.81 2.47 8.96
CA GLU A 97 1.52 1.19 8.94
C GLU A 97 2.80 1.25 9.77
N SER A 98 3.64 2.25 9.51
CA SER A 98 4.87 2.45 10.27
C SER A 98 4.61 2.61 11.77
N TRP A 99 3.48 3.22 12.16
CA TRP A 99 3.11 3.34 13.57
C TRP A 99 2.53 2.04 14.14
N ALA A 100 1.67 1.35 13.39
CA ALA A 100 1.08 0.07 13.79
C ALA A 100 2.16 -1.02 14.00
N GLU A 101 3.25 -0.97 13.23
CA GLU A 101 4.41 -1.86 13.37
C GLU A 101 5.14 -1.71 14.72
N SER A 102 5.04 -0.54 15.37
CA SER A 102 5.67 -0.32 16.67
C SER A 102 5.03 -1.14 17.80
N CYS A 103 3.77 -1.57 17.64
CA CYS A 103 3.00 -2.25 18.68
C CYS A 103 2.96 -1.49 20.02
N LEU A 104 2.99 -0.16 19.95
CA LEU A 104 2.85 0.72 21.10
C LEU A 104 1.41 1.25 21.13
N TRP A 105 0.70 1.03 22.25
CA TRP A 105 -0.64 1.58 22.46
C TRP A 105 -0.57 3.06 22.86
N GLU A 106 -0.10 3.89 21.93
CA GLU A 106 0.06 5.34 22.09
C GLU A 106 -0.20 6.04 20.76
N HIS A 107 -0.49 7.34 20.79
CA HIS A 107 -0.57 8.13 19.58
C HIS A 107 0.83 8.48 19.04
N GLY A 108 1.01 8.46 17.72
CA GLY A 108 2.26 8.89 17.12
C GLY A 108 2.40 8.69 15.60
N PRO A 109 3.59 8.98 15.04
CA PRO A 109 4.74 9.58 15.74
C PRO A 109 4.46 11.04 16.13
N ALA A 110 5.05 11.48 17.26
CA ALA A 110 4.79 12.81 17.84
C ALA A 110 5.04 13.98 16.87
N SER A 111 5.95 13.82 15.91
CA SER A 111 6.24 14.82 14.87
C SER A 111 5.09 15.05 13.90
N LEU A 112 4.20 14.07 13.70
CA LEU A 112 3.09 14.17 12.76
C LEU A 112 1.78 14.60 13.43
N LEU A 113 1.59 14.27 14.71
CA LEU A 113 0.36 14.56 15.47
C LEU A 113 -0.10 16.03 15.46
N PRO A 114 0.75 17.06 15.31
CA PRO A 114 0.30 18.44 15.12
C PRO A 114 -0.44 18.67 13.78
N SER A 115 -0.16 17.84 12.76
CA SER A 115 -0.62 18.04 11.37
C SER A 115 -1.68 17.04 10.91
N ILE A 116 -1.81 15.90 11.59
CA ILE A 116 -2.78 14.85 11.27
C ILE A 116 -3.69 14.52 12.47
N GLY A 117 -4.89 14.04 12.16
CA GLY A 117 -5.73 13.32 13.13
C GLY A 117 -5.31 11.85 13.18
N GLN A 118 -5.58 11.17 14.29
CA GLN A 118 -5.32 9.74 14.43
C GLN A 118 -6.33 9.09 15.36
N ASN A 119 -6.94 8.00 14.91
CA ASN A 119 -7.74 7.10 15.75
C ASN A 119 -7.03 5.75 15.85
N LEU A 120 -7.10 5.16 17.05
CA LEU A 120 -6.48 3.89 17.39
C LEU A 120 -7.56 2.89 17.82
N GLY A 121 -7.40 1.63 17.41
CA GLY A 121 -8.32 0.56 17.78
C GLY A 121 -7.54 -0.71 18.02
N ALA A 122 -7.90 -1.47 19.06
CA ALA A 122 -7.27 -2.74 19.34
C ALA A 122 -8.30 -3.77 19.77
N HIS A 123 -8.08 -5.03 19.38
CA HIS A 123 -8.82 -6.16 19.93
C HIS A 123 -7.93 -7.39 19.98
N TRP A 124 -8.32 -8.38 20.76
CA TRP A 124 -7.67 -9.68 20.86
C TRP A 124 -8.73 -10.77 20.95
N GLY A 125 -8.36 -12.02 20.65
CA GLY A 125 -9.29 -13.15 20.63
C GLY A 125 -10.02 -13.28 19.29
N ARG A 126 -11.35 -13.19 19.29
CA ARG A 126 -12.17 -13.45 18.10
C ARG A 126 -11.85 -12.46 16.98
N TYR A 127 -11.84 -12.96 15.75
CA TYR A 127 -11.68 -12.14 14.56
C TYR A 127 -12.74 -11.02 14.51
N ARG A 128 -12.29 -9.79 14.29
CA ARG A 128 -13.14 -8.65 13.92
C ARG A 128 -12.62 -8.02 12.63
N PRO A 129 -13.53 -7.63 11.70
CA PRO A 129 -13.13 -6.83 10.54
C PRO A 129 -12.71 -5.42 10.98
N PRO A 130 -11.94 -4.68 10.17
CA PRO A 130 -11.49 -3.33 10.52
C PRO A 130 -12.64 -2.36 10.78
N THR A 131 -13.75 -2.56 10.07
CA THR A 131 -15.01 -1.80 10.24
C THR A 131 -15.60 -1.90 11.64
N PHE A 132 -15.26 -2.94 12.41
CA PHE A 132 -15.65 -3.06 13.82
C PHE A 132 -15.13 -1.89 14.66
N HIS A 133 -13.87 -1.50 14.48
CA HIS A 133 -13.27 -0.38 15.21
C HIS A 133 -13.83 0.95 14.74
N VAL A 134 -14.07 1.11 13.43
CA VAL A 134 -14.70 2.32 12.87
C VAL A 134 -16.10 2.53 13.46
N GLN A 135 -16.89 1.46 13.57
CA GLN A 135 -18.20 1.53 14.21
C GLN A 135 -18.08 1.83 15.71
N ALA A 136 -17.12 1.21 16.41
CA ALA A 136 -16.89 1.49 17.83
C ALA A 136 -16.50 2.96 18.09
N TRP A 137 -15.65 3.54 17.23
CA TRP A 137 -15.34 4.97 17.27
C TRP A 137 -16.57 5.84 17.02
N TYR A 138 -17.45 5.45 16.10
CA TYR A 138 -18.66 6.21 15.82
C TYR A 138 -19.70 6.10 16.94
N ASP A 139 -19.81 4.95 17.60
CA ASP A 139 -20.78 4.69 18.65
C ASP A 139 -20.60 5.60 19.88
N GLU A 140 -19.45 6.26 20.03
CA GLU A 140 -19.24 7.34 21.02
C GLU A 140 -20.20 8.53 20.81
N VAL A 141 -20.89 8.63 19.66
CA VAL A 141 -21.98 9.58 19.43
C VAL A 141 -23.07 9.52 20.50
N ARG A 142 -23.27 8.36 21.15
CA ARG A 142 -24.26 8.18 22.22
C ARG A 142 -23.94 9.02 23.46
N ASP A 143 -22.67 9.36 23.64
CA ASP A 143 -22.14 10.11 24.77
C ASP A 143 -21.75 11.55 24.39
N PHE A 144 -21.77 11.89 23.10
CA PHE A 144 -21.38 13.20 22.60
C PHE A 144 -22.60 14.11 22.45
N SER A 145 -22.49 15.34 22.96
CA SER A 145 -23.49 16.39 22.70
C SER A 145 -22.93 17.45 21.75
N TYR A 146 -23.61 17.66 20.63
CA TYR A 146 -23.19 18.63 19.60
C TYR A 146 -23.29 20.08 20.12
N PRO A 147 -22.22 20.89 20.02
CA PRO A 147 -22.27 22.30 20.38
C PRO A 147 -22.87 23.14 19.25
N TYR A 148 -23.98 23.82 19.52
CA TYR A 148 -24.59 24.73 18.54
C TYR A 148 -23.85 26.07 18.47
N GLU A 149 -23.97 26.76 17.34
CA GLU A 149 -23.25 28.01 17.06
C GLU A 149 -23.47 29.10 18.12
N HIS A 150 -24.66 29.17 18.72
CA HIS A 150 -24.98 30.13 19.79
C HIS A 150 -24.28 29.82 21.13
N GLU A 151 -23.75 28.61 21.31
CA GLU A 151 -22.99 28.20 22.49
C GLU A 151 -21.48 28.44 22.32
N CYS A 152 -21.02 28.79 21.12
CA CYS A 152 -19.60 28.98 20.80
C CYS A 152 -19.20 30.45 21.04
N ASN A 153 -18.63 30.76 22.21
CA ASN A 153 -18.14 32.11 22.51
C ASN A 153 -16.98 32.11 23.54
N PRO A 154 -15.72 32.45 23.16
CA PRO A 154 -15.19 32.47 21.79
C PRO A 154 -14.92 31.05 21.24
N TYR A 155 -15.07 30.03 22.08
CA TYR A 155 -14.83 28.63 21.78
C TYR A 155 -16.11 27.81 21.99
N CYS A 156 -16.31 26.78 21.18
CA CYS A 156 -17.41 25.82 21.36
C CYS A 156 -17.14 24.89 22.56
N PRO A 157 -18.14 24.61 23.41
CA PRO A 157 -17.99 23.65 24.50
C PRO A 157 -17.84 22.22 23.95
N PHE A 158 -16.93 21.44 24.54
CA PHE A 158 -16.84 20.01 24.29
C PHE A 158 -17.58 19.26 25.41
N ARG A 159 -18.66 18.54 25.06
CA ARG A 159 -19.50 17.80 26.01
C ARG A 159 -19.48 16.31 25.68
N CYS A 160 -18.89 15.53 26.58
CA CYS A 160 -18.80 14.08 26.49
C CYS A 160 -19.20 13.49 27.85
N SER A 161 -20.25 12.67 27.89
CA SER A 161 -20.68 11.95 29.10
C SER A 161 -19.95 10.62 29.30
N GLY A 162 -19.35 10.09 28.24
CA GLY A 162 -18.63 8.83 28.20
C GLY A 162 -17.13 8.99 28.47
N PRO A 163 -16.38 7.88 28.49
CA PRO A 163 -14.94 7.92 28.73
C PRO A 163 -14.17 8.59 27.59
N VAL A 164 -14.65 8.47 26.34
CA VAL A 164 -14.03 9.05 25.14
C VAL A 164 -15.12 9.42 24.14
N CYS A 165 -15.02 10.60 23.52
CA CYS A 165 -15.85 11.00 22.37
C CYS A 165 -15.02 11.52 21.18
N THR A 166 -13.69 11.58 21.34
CA THR A 166 -12.79 12.20 20.36
C THR A 166 -12.60 11.35 19.11
N HIS A 167 -12.83 10.04 19.18
CA HIS A 167 -12.76 9.21 17.98
C HIS A 167 -13.96 9.48 17.09
N TYR A 168 -15.16 9.59 17.68
CA TYR A 168 -16.37 9.99 16.96
C TYR A 168 -16.17 11.34 16.28
N THR A 169 -15.77 12.39 17.02
CA THR A 169 -15.63 13.72 16.43
C THR A 169 -14.59 13.77 15.31
N GLN A 170 -13.56 12.93 15.35
CA GLN A 170 -12.59 12.80 14.26
C GLN A 170 -13.20 12.11 13.02
N VAL A 171 -13.97 11.04 13.20
CA VAL A 171 -14.69 10.34 12.11
C VAL A 171 -15.63 11.31 11.38
N VAL A 172 -16.35 12.15 12.13
CA VAL A 172 -17.33 13.10 11.59
C VAL A 172 -16.79 14.51 11.40
N TRP A 173 -15.47 14.70 11.39
CA TRP A 173 -14.90 16.03 11.22
C TRP A 173 -15.06 16.51 9.77
N ALA A 174 -15.81 17.58 9.54
CA ALA A 174 -16.24 18.02 8.21
C ALA A 174 -15.08 18.22 7.24
N THR A 175 -13.96 18.79 7.70
CA THR A 175 -12.82 19.11 6.83
C THR A 175 -11.87 17.94 6.61
N SER A 176 -11.90 16.91 7.46
CA SER A 176 -11.10 15.69 7.32
C SER A 176 -11.62 14.89 6.12
N ASN A 177 -11.05 15.12 4.95
CA ASN A 177 -11.51 14.54 3.67
C ASN A 177 -10.54 13.51 3.09
N ARG A 178 -9.47 13.18 3.83
CA ARG A 178 -8.50 12.13 3.50
C ARG A 178 -8.28 11.23 4.71
N ILE A 179 -8.25 9.92 4.46
CA ILE A 179 -7.98 8.89 5.48
C ILE A 179 -7.01 7.86 4.92
N GLY A 180 -6.13 7.32 5.77
CA GLY A 180 -5.41 6.09 5.47
C GLY A 180 -5.15 5.30 6.75
N CYS A 181 -5.34 3.99 6.68
CA CYS A 181 -5.28 3.12 7.86
C CYS A 181 -4.40 1.90 7.62
N ALA A 182 -3.87 1.34 8.69
CA ALA A 182 -3.12 0.09 8.66
C ALA A 182 -3.43 -0.79 9.87
N ILE A 183 -3.28 -2.10 9.66
CA ILE A 183 -3.43 -3.10 10.71
C ILE A 183 -2.10 -3.80 10.94
N ASN A 184 -1.82 -4.12 12.21
CA ASN A 184 -0.73 -4.99 12.58
C ASN A 184 -1.14 -6.01 13.65
N LEU A 185 -0.50 -7.17 13.64
CA LEU A 185 -0.69 -8.21 14.66
C LEU A 185 0.46 -8.15 15.67
N CYS A 186 0.16 -7.64 16.86
CA CYS A 186 1.09 -7.47 17.96
C CYS A 186 1.07 -8.70 18.87
N HIS A 187 2.21 -9.38 19.02
CA HIS A 187 2.29 -10.64 19.76
C HIS A 187 1.99 -10.43 21.25
N ASN A 188 2.53 -9.36 21.83
CA ASN A 188 2.23 -8.87 23.17
C ASN A 188 2.13 -7.34 23.08
N MET A 189 0.97 -6.77 23.40
CA MET A 189 0.79 -5.32 23.45
C MET A 189 0.31 -4.91 24.83
N ASN A 190 0.98 -3.94 25.45
CA ASN A 190 0.55 -3.39 26.74
C ASN A 190 -0.53 -2.33 26.49
N ILE A 191 -1.75 -2.61 26.91
CA ILE A 191 -2.90 -1.71 26.81
C ILE A 191 -3.34 -1.40 28.24
N TRP A 192 -3.12 -0.16 28.68
CA TRP A 192 -3.48 0.32 30.02
C TRP A 192 -3.02 -0.59 31.17
N GLY A 193 -1.79 -1.12 31.09
CA GLY A 193 -1.20 -1.97 32.12
C GLY A 193 -1.53 -3.46 31.99
N GLN A 194 -2.30 -3.87 30.98
CA GLN A 194 -2.61 -5.26 30.69
C GLN A 194 -1.95 -5.72 29.39
N ILE A 195 -1.31 -6.89 29.42
CA ILE A 195 -0.70 -7.48 28.22
C ILE A 195 -1.78 -8.24 27.44
N TRP A 196 -2.07 -7.79 26.23
CA TRP A 196 -2.97 -8.47 25.31
C TRP A 196 -2.17 -9.33 24.34
N PRO A 197 -2.26 -10.66 24.42
CA PRO A 197 -1.58 -11.56 23.48
C PRO A 197 -2.28 -11.55 22.12
N LYS A 198 -1.50 -11.56 21.04
CA LYS A 198 -1.97 -11.53 19.65
C LYS A 198 -3.01 -10.42 19.41
N ALA A 199 -2.74 -9.23 19.93
CA ALA A 199 -3.56 -8.06 19.74
C ALA A 199 -3.52 -7.61 18.27
N VAL A 200 -4.67 -7.42 17.65
CA VAL A 200 -4.80 -6.77 16.36
C VAL A 200 -4.97 -5.28 16.59
N TYR A 201 -4.00 -4.50 16.11
CA TYR A 201 -3.91 -3.07 16.27
C TYR A 201 -4.21 -2.36 14.96
N LEU A 202 -5.23 -1.50 14.95
CA LEU A 202 -5.64 -0.63 13.85
C LEU A 202 -5.22 0.81 14.15
N VAL A 203 -4.53 1.43 13.20
CA VAL A 203 -4.20 2.85 13.20
C VAL A 203 -4.87 3.49 11.99
N CYS A 204 -5.64 4.56 12.17
CA CYS A 204 -6.20 5.36 11.08
C CYS A 204 -5.76 6.82 11.22
N ASN A 205 -5.12 7.36 10.18
CA ASN A 205 -4.69 8.75 10.11
C ASN A 205 -5.63 9.58 9.23
N TYR A 206 -5.88 10.82 9.63
CA TYR A 206 -6.83 11.74 9.00
C TYR A 206 -6.15 13.04 8.58
N SER A 207 -6.47 13.55 7.39
CA SER A 207 -5.99 14.84 6.91
C SER A 207 -7.11 15.66 6.25
N PRO A 208 -7.15 16.98 6.50
CA PRO A 208 -6.48 17.71 7.59
C PRO A 208 -6.86 17.17 8.98
N LYS A 209 -6.08 17.53 10.00
CA LYS A 209 -6.37 17.16 11.39
C LYS A 209 -7.75 17.66 11.84
N GLY A 210 -8.50 16.81 12.53
CA GLY A 210 -9.74 17.17 13.22
C GLY A 210 -9.53 17.50 14.69
N ASN A 211 -10.62 17.58 15.45
CA ASN A 211 -10.61 17.81 16.90
C ASN A 211 -9.86 19.09 17.31
N TRP A 212 -10.04 20.18 16.55
CA TRP A 212 -9.51 21.48 16.92
C TRP A 212 -10.19 21.98 18.20
N TRP A 213 -9.38 22.37 19.18
CA TRP A 213 -9.89 22.85 20.46
C TRP A 213 -10.78 24.08 20.25
N GLY A 214 -11.98 24.05 20.84
CA GLY A 214 -12.95 25.13 20.71
C GLY A 214 -13.73 25.17 19.41
N HIS A 215 -13.68 24.13 18.58
CA HIS A 215 -14.43 24.04 17.33
C HIS A 215 -15.40 22.84 17.31
N ALA A 216 -16.58 23.05 16.73
CA ALA A 216 -17.53 21.98 16.43
C ALA A 216 -17.00 21.08 15.29
N PRO A 217 -17.35 19.76 15.27
CA PRO A 217 -16.86 18.84 14.24
C PRO A 217 -17.32 19.18 12.82
N TYR A 218 -18.47 19.82 12.69
CA TYR A 218 -19.05 20.26 11.42
C TYR A 218 -19.99 21.44 11.66
N LYS A 219 -20.42 22.13 10.60
CA LYS A 219 -21.38 23.23 10.69
C LYS A 219 -22.81 22.71 10.59
N HIS A 220 -23.63 22.96 11.61
CA HIS A 220 -25.05 22.63 11.58
C HIS A 220 -25.77 23.34 10.43
N GLY A 221 -26.62 22.62 9.70
CA GLY A 221 -27.52 23.19 8.70
C GLY A 221 -27.95 22.18 7.65
N ARG A 222 -28.72 22.65 6.66
CA ARG A 222 -29.16 21.80 5.54
C ARG A 222 -27.96 21.13 4.86
N PRO A 223 -27.98 19.82 4.62
CA PRO A 223 -26.89 19.14 3.94
C PRO A 223 -26.43 19.86 2.68
N CYS A 224 -25.11 19.95 2.52
CA CYS A 224 -24.44 20.61 1.41
C CYS A 224 -24.67 22.14 1.24
N SER A 225 -25.43 22.80 2.12
CA SER A 225 -25.69 24.25 2.00
C SER A 225 -24.47 25.16 2.25
N ALA A 226 -23.40 24.62 2.83
CA ALA A 226 -22.17 25.34 3.13
C ALA A 226 -20.93 24.58 2.61
N CYS A 227 -21.07 23.87 1.49
CA CYS A 227 -19.93 23.19 0.88
C CYS A 227 -18.83 24.16 0.48
N PRO A 228 -17.55 23.84 0.75
CA PRO A 228 -16.45 24.70 0.32
C PRO A 228 -16.43 24.84 -1.21
N PRO A 229 -16.04 26.01 -1.75
CA PRO A 229 -15.97 26.23 -3.20
C PRO A 229 -15.10 25.19 -3.94
N SER A 230 -14.11 24.59 -3.26
CA SER A 230 -13.25 23.53 -3.81
C SER A 230 -13.99 22.26 -4.25
N PHE A 231 -15.23 22.06 -3.77
CA PHE A 231 -16.11 20.95 -4.14
C PHE A 231 -17.05 21.30 -5.29
N GLY A 232 -17.00 22.52 -5.83
CA GLY A 232 -17.76 22.90 -7.03
C GLY A 232 -19.28 22.86 -6.86
N GLY A 233 -19.78 22.89 -5.63
CA GLY A 233 -21.23 22.87 -5.33
C GLY A 233 -21.90 21.50 -5.43
N GLY A 234 -21.17 20.42 -5.71
CA GLY A 234 -21.75 19.09 -5.80
C GLY A 234 -22.17 18.54 -4.43
N CYS A 235 -23.30 17.82 -4.43
CA CYS A 235 -23.86 17.17 -3.24
C CYS A 235 -24.25 15.74 -3.60
N ARG A 236 -23.69 14.76 -2.89
CA ARG A 236 -24.07 13.35 -3.05
C ARG A 236 -24.24 12.75 -1.66
N GLU A 237 -25.38 12.12 -1.42
CA GLU A 237 -25.68 11.46 -0.14
C GLU A 237 -25.36 12.38 1.06
N ASN A 238 -25.84 13.63 1.07
CA ASN A 238 -25.59 14.62 2.12
C ASN A 238 -24.11 15.05 2.32
N LEU A 239 -23.20 14.65 1.44
CA LEU A 239 -21.78 15.02 1.48
C LEU A 239 -21.44 16.01 0.36
N CYS A 240 -20.59 16.99 0.68
CA CYS A 240 -19.93 17.85 -0.29
C CYS A 240 -19.05 17.00 -1.18
N TYR A 241 -19.46 16.93 -2.44
CA TYR A 241 -18.92 16.02 -3.43
C TYR A 241 -18.41 16.83 -4.60
N LYS A 242 -17.24 16.50 -5.13
CA LYS A 242 -16.67 17.21 -6.27
C LYS A 242 -17.13 16.53 -7.55
N GLU A 243 -18.04 17.14 -8.31
CA GLU A 243 -18.45 16.60 -9.61
C GLU A 243 -17.22 16.40 -10.51
N GLY A 244 -17.11 15.20 -11.10
CA GLY A 244 -15.92 14.71 -11.79
C GLY A 244 -15.11 13.65 -11.03
N SER A 245 -15.45 13.31 -9.77
CA SER A 245 -14.88 12.14 -9.08
C SER A 245 -15.62 10.82 -9.34
N ASN A 246 -16.72 10.83 -10.12
CA ASN A 246 -17.11 9.66 -10.91
C ASN A 246 -16.24 9.60 -12.16
N ARG A 247 -14.99 9.17 -11.99
CA ARG A 247 -14.47 8.23 -12.96
C ARG A 247 -14.89 6.86 -12.45
N TYR A 248 -15.97 6.33 -13.02
CA TYR A 248 -15.91 4.96 -13.54
C TYR A 248 -14.47 4.81 -14.03
N TYR A 249 -13.66 3.96 -13.41
CA TYR A 249 -12.32 3.66 -13.90
C TYR A 249 -12.51 3.39 -15.40
N PRO A 250 -12.19 4.33 -16.31
CA PRO A 250 -11.94 3.89 -17.65
C PRO A 250 -10.74 2.96 -17.46
N PRO A 251 -10.63 1.85 -18.19
CA PRO A 251 -9.29 1.34 -18.44
C PRO A 251 -8.51 2.58 -18.88
N GLN A 252 -7.61 3.08 -18.01
CA GLN A 252 -6.65 4.04 -18.49
C GLN A 252 -5.97 3.28 -19.61
N GLU A 253 -5.99 3.84 -20.82
CA GLU A 253 -5.00 3.46 -21.80
C GLU A 253 -3.68 3.66 -21.09
N GLU A 254 -3.18 2.53 -20.58
CA GLU A 254 -1.82 2.37 -20.17
C GLU A 254 -1.04 2.87 -21.39
N GLU A 255 -0.31 3.97 -21.27
CA GLU A 255 0.97 4.01 -21.96
C GLU A 255 1.78 2.89 -21.31
N THR A 256 1.52 1.67 -21.78
CA THR A 256 2.30 0.49 -21.49
C THR A 256 3.69 0.72 -22.07
N ASN A 257 4.68 0.10 -21.44
CA ASN A 257 5.98 -0.09 -22.07
C ASN A 257 5.87 -1.13 -23.21
N GLU A 258 4.93 -0.97 -24.15
CA GLU A 258 4.80 -1.82 -25.31
C GLU A 258 5.73 -1.40 -26.45
N ILE A 259 6.27 -2.42 -27.12
CA ILE A 259 7.24 -2.32 -28.19
C ILE A 259 6.49 -2.06 -29.50
N GLU A 260 6.65 -0.85 -30.07
CA GLU A 260 6.38 -0.65 -31.48
C GLU A 260 7.46 -1.42 -32.28
N ARG A 261 7.01 -2.34 -33.15
CA ARG A 261 7.89 -3.18 -33.96
C ARG A 261 8.71 -2.32 -34.91
N GLN A 262 10.02 -2.24 -34.69
CA GLN A 262 10.91 -1.92 -35.79
C GLN A 262 11.19 -3.19 -36.60
N GLN A 263 10.77 -3.13 -37.87
CA GLN A 263 11.10 -4.10 -38.90
C GLN A 263 12.62 -4.25 -39.02
N SER A 264 13.01 -5.49 -39.20
CA SER A 264 14.35 -5.96 -39.54
C SER A 264 15.02 -5.14 -40.65
N GLN A 265 16.25 -4.72 -40.41
CA GLN A 265 17.26 -4.72 -41.46
C GLN A 265 18.43 -5.60 -41.03
N VAL A 266 18.54 -6.71 -41.75
CA VAL A 266 19.67 -7.63 -41.76
C VAL A 266 20.89 -6.87 -42.26
N ARG A 267 22.00 -6.93 -41.52
CA ARG A 267 23.32 -6.72 -42.10
C ARG A 267 24.31 -7.67 -41.46
N ASP A 268 24.69 -8.68 -42.25
CA ASP A 268 25.80 -9.58 -42.00
C ASP A 268 27.08 -8.81 -41.69
N THR A 269 27.84 -9.28 -40.69
CA THR A 269 29.30 -9.25 -40.82
C THR A 269 29.97 -10.26 -39.87
N HIS A 270 31.08 -10.79 -40.39
CA HIS A 270 31.74 -12.04 -40.06
C HIS A 270 32.20 -12.27 -38.62
N VAL A 271 32.17 -13.57 -38.27
CA VAL A 271 32.97 -14.22 -37.24
C VAL A 271 34.47 -14.08 -37.56
N GLN A 272 35.27 -13.67 -36.59
CA GLN A 272 36.67 -14.04 -36.50
C GLN A 272 36.96 -14.62 -35.11
N THR A 273 37.62 -15.78 -35.13
CA THR A 273 38.05 -16.58 -33.98
C THR A 273 39.54 -16.35 -33.69
N ARG A 274 39.92 -16.73 -32.45
CA ARG A 274 41.26 -16.92 -31.84
C ARG A 274 41.76 -15.76 -30.98
N ALA A 275 42.45 -15.97 -29.86
CA ALA A 275 42.69 -17.15 -29.02
C ALA A 275 43.21 -16.64 -27.66
N ASP A 276 42.92 -17.42 -26.62
CA ASP A 276 43.66 -17.62 -25.36
C ASP A 276 44.46 -16.44 -24.75
N ASP A 277 43.95 -15.89 -23.66
CA ASP A 277 44.80 -15.36 -22.59
C ASP A 277 44.16 -15.64 -21.22
N SER A 278 44.79 -16.57 -20.51
CA SER A 278 44.43 -17.06 -19.19
C SER A 278 44.83 -16.06 -18.12
N ASN A 279 44.02 -15.04 -17.88
CA ASN A 279 43.82 -14.46 -16.55
C ASN A 279 42.68 -13.45 -16.55
N ARG A 280 41.43 -13.93 -16.54
CA ARG A 280 40.28 -13.03 -16.33
C ARG A 280 39.35 -13.64 -15.31
N ASN A 281 39.31 -13.02 -14.13
CA ASN A 281 38.19 -13.06 -13.20
C ASN A 281 37.02 -12.15 -13.67
N GLU A 282 37.02 -11.72 -14.94
CA GLU A 282 36.05 -10.74 -15.45
C GLU A 282 34.71 -11.38 -15.82
N VAL A 283 33.62 -10.76 -15.38
CA VAL A 283 32.25 -11.06 -15.84
C VAL A 283 32.20 -10.84 -17.37
N ILE A 284 31.59 -11.77 -18.12
CA ILE A 284 31.63 -11.76 -19.60
C ILE A 284 30.65 -10.71 -20.16
N SER A 285 29.53 -10.47 -19.48
CA SER A 285 28.57 -9.43 -19.82
C SER A 285 28.70 -8.23 -18.89
N THR A 286 29.02 -7.06 -19.44
CA THR A 286 29.09 -5.79 -18.69
C THR A 286 27.79 -4.98 -18.77
N GLN A 287 26.72 -5.54 -19.34
CA GLN A 287 25.44 -4.84 -19.47
C GLN A 287 24.77 -4.69 -18.10
N GLN A 288 24.67 -3.45 -17.62
CA GLN A 288 24.01 -3.09 -16.37
C GLN A 288 22.54 -2.72 -16.60
N MET A 289 21.69 -3.00 -15.61
CA MET A 289 20.29 -2.56 -15.59
C MET A 289 20.17 -1.11 -15.10
N SER A 290 21.05 -0.71 -14.18
CA SER A 290 21.10 0.65 -13.68
C SER A 290 21.65 1.61 -14.71
N GLN A 291 21.17 2.84 -14.63
CA GLN A 291 21.79 3.97 -15.31
C GLN A 291 22.48 4.84 -14.28
N ILE A 292 23.78 5.04 -14.44
CA ILE A 292 24.54 6.02 -13.67
C ILE A 292 24.09 7.41 -14.13
N VAL A 293 23.63 8.23 -13.19
CA VAL A 293 23.07 9.55 -13.49
C VAL A 293 23.76 10.64 -12.69
N SER A 294 23.78 11.88 -13.18
CA SER A 294 24.21 13.02 -12.36
C SER A 294 23.06 13.51 -11.47
N CYS A 295 23.38 14.31 -10.46
CA CYS A 295 22.40 14.86 -9.52
C CYS A 295 21.35 15.76 -10.20
N GLU A 296 21.63 16.28 -11.39
CA GLU A 296 20.77 17.18 -12.16
C GLU A 296 19.76 16.42 -13.03
N VAL A 297 19.99 15.14 -13.28
CA VAL A 297 19.19 14.33 -14.18
C VAL A 297 17.75 14.25 -13.69
N ARG A 298 16.83 14.67 -14.56
CA ARG A 298 15.39 14.58 -14.33
C ARG A 298 14.87 13.30 -14.94
N LEU A 299 13.77 12.79 -14.37
CA LEU A 299 13.15 11.59 -14.92
C LEU A 299 12.61 11.77 -16.35
N ARG A 300 12.21 13.00 -16.73
CA ARG A 300 11.81 13.31 -18.11
C ARG A 300 12.98 13.25 -19.09
N ASP A 301 14.19 13.58 -18.65
CA ASP A 301 15.37 13.70 -19.51
C ASP A 301 15.92 12.32 -19.89
N GLN A 302 15.60 11.30 -19.08
CA GLN A 302 16.01 9.92 -19.30
C GLN A 302 14.78 9.00 -19.41
N CYS A 303 14.43 8.63 -20.64
CA CYS A 303 14.07 7.27 -21.07
C CYS A 303 13.45 7.29 -22.48
N LYS A 304 14.04 6.54 -23.42
CA LYS A 304 13.45 6.16 -24.72
C LYS A 304 13.52 4.63 -24.86
N GLY A 305 12.48 3.90 -24.49
CA GLY A 305 12.42 2.44 -24.59
C GLY A 305 12.57 1.68 -23.26
N THR A 306 12.64 0.35 -23.33
CA THR A 306 12.29 -0.55 -22.22
C THR A 306 13.21 -0.42 -20.98
N THR A 307 12.57 0.16 -19.95
CA THR A 307 12.79 0.11 -18.49
C THR A 307 14.03 0.79 -17.89
N CYS A 308 14.04 2.12 -17.96
CA CYS A 308 14.85 3.00 -17.10
C CYS A 308 14.27 3.11 -15.68
N ASN A 309 14.15 1.99 -14.97
CA ASN A 309 13.50 1.97 -13.66
C ASN A 309 14.47 1.87 -12.49
N ARG A 310 15.75 1.59 -12.72
CA ARG A 310 16.79 1.58 -11.68
C ARG A 310 17.88 2.58 -12.04
N TYR A 311 18.24 3.42 -11.08
CA TYR A 311 19.28 4.45 -11.25
C TYR A 311 20.29 4.36 -10.12
N GLU A 312 21.53 4.70 -10.45
CA GLU A 312 22.62 4.84 -9.49
C GLU A 312 22.97 6.33 -9.36
N CYS A 313 22.79 6.85 -8.16
CA CYS A 313 23.01 8.23 -7.80
C CYS A 313 24.38 8.41 -7.16
N PRO A 314 25.18 9.41 -7.58
CA PRO A 314 26.46 9.72 -6.97
C PRO A 314 26.26 10.41 -5.61
N ALA A 315 27.33 10.46 -4.83
CA ALA A 315 27.39 11.26 -3.61
C ALA A 315 27.30 12.77 -3.91
N GLY A 316 26.94 13.56 -2.90
CA GLY A 316 26.94 15.03 -2.98
C GLY A 316 25.70 15.65 -3.64
N CYS A 317 24.64 14.87 -3.89
CA CYS A 317 23.45 15.41 -4.54
C CYS A 317 22.62 16.37 -3.67
N LEU A 318 22.88 16.45 -2.37
CA LEU A 318 22.22 17.41 -1.48
C LEU A 318 22.51 18.87 -1.90
N ASP A 319 23.76 19.14 -2.28
CA ASP A 319 24.27 20.47 -2.66
C ASP A 319 23.93 20.88 -4.09
N SER A 320 23.43 19.95 -4.91
CA SER A 320 23.03 20.25 -6.28
C SER A 320 21.91 21.30 -6.31
N LYS A 321 21.86 22.13 -7.35
CA LYS A 321 20.81 23.15 -7.54
C LYS A 321 19.56 22.60 -8.25
N ALA A 322 19.53 21.31 -8.57
CA ALA A 322 18.46 20.70 -9.35
C ALA A 322 17.12 20.72 -8.60
N LYS A 323 16.03 21.10 -9.25
CA LYS A 323 14.73 21.26 -8.57
C LYS A 323 14.09 19.91 -8.26
N VAL A 324 13.36 19.87 -7.15
CA VAL A 324 12.48 18.76 -6.79
C VAL A 324 11.09 19.32 -6.54
N ILE A 325 10.09 18.81 -7.23
CA ILE A 325 8.70 19.29 -7.18
C ILE A 325 7.84 18.17 -6.62
N GLY A 326 7.15 18.44 -5.52
CA GLY A 326 6.30 17.49 -4.83
C GLY A 326 6.94 16.79 -3.64
N SER A 327 6.14 15.95 -3.00
CA SER A 327 6.50 15.19 -1.82
C SER A 327 5.90 13.81 -1.99
N VAL A 328 6.75 12.78 -1.86
CA VAL A 328 6.43 11.38 -2.15
C VAL A 328 6.17 11.07 -3.62
N HIS A 329 5.21 11.77 -4.21
CA HIS A 329 5.01 11.82 -5.65
C HIS A 329 5.76 13.04 -6.16
N TYR A 330 6.74 12.79 -7.02
CA TYR A 330 7.58 13.83 -7.60
C TYR A 330 7.18 14.07 -9.04
N GLU A 331 7.14 15.32 -9.48
CA GLU A 331 6.89 15.62 -10.89
C GLU A 331 8.04 15.07 -11.74
N MET A 332 7.76 14.57 -12.95
CA MET A 332 8.77 14.07 -13.91
C MET A 332 9.94 15.04 -14.19
N GLN A 333 9.77 16.34 -13.96
CA GLN A 333 10.82 17.36 -14.12
C GLN A 333 11.74 17.47 -12.89
N SER A 334 11.51 16.68 -11.85
CA SER A 334 12.32 16.65 -10.63
C SER A 334 13.59 15.84 -10.82
N SER A 335 14.67 16.24 -10.15
CA SER A 335 15.88 15.43 -10.03
C SER A 335 15.57 14.10 -9.35
N ILE A 336 16.03 13.00 -9.95
CA ILE A 336 15.84 11.64 -9.44
C ILE A 336 16.54 11.46 -8.09
N CYS A 337 17.84 11.80 -8.03
CA CYS A 337 18.66 11.58 -6.85
C CYS A 337 18.26 12.48 -5.69
N ARG A 338 17.94 13.74 -5.96
CA ARG A 338 17.45 14.64 -4.90
C ARG A 338 16.07 14.25 -4.39
N ALA A 339 15.20 13.73 -5.26
CA ALA A 339 13.91 13.18 -4.82
C ALA A 339 14.09 11.93 -3.94
N ALA A 340 15.08 11.09 -4.25
CA ALA A 340 15.43 9.92 -3.45
C ALA A 340 15.98 10.29 -2.06
N ILE A 341 16.87 11.30 -1.99
CA ILE A 341 17.35 11.88 -0.71
C ILE A 341 16.19 12.48 0.07
N HIS A 342 15.39 13.33 -0.57
CA HIS A 342 14.22 13.95 0.06
C HIS A 342 13.27 12.91 0.66
N TYR A 343 13.04 11.80 -0.03
CA TYR A 343 12.20 10.71 0.48
C TYR A 343 12.87 9.90 1.60
N GLY A 344 14.20 9.82 1.60
CA GLY A 344 15.00 9.08 2.58
C GLY A 344 15.33 7.65 2.16
N ILE A 345 15.37 7.37 0.86
CA ILE A 345 15.80 6.05 0.35
C ILE A 345 17.31 5.94 0.31
N ILE A 346 17.97 7.04 -0.07
CA ILE A 346 19.42 7.21 -0.06
C ILE A 346 19.75 8.45 0.76
N ASP A 347 20.99 8.51 1.25
CA ASP A 347 21.58 9.68 1.89
C ASP A 347 22.45 10.46 0.88
N ASN A 348 23.27 11.38 1.37
CA ASN A 348 24.17 12.15 0.52
C ASN A 348 25.40 11.35 0.05
N ASP A 349 25.59 10.10 0.51
CA ASP A 349 26.64 9.22 0.01
C ASP A 349 26.23 8.56 -1.33
N GLY A 350 24.96 8.70 -1.72
CA GLY A 350 24.42 8.22 -2.98
C GLY A 350 23.88 6.80 -2.87
N GLY A 351 23.79 6.12 -4.01
CA GLY A 351 23.34 4.73 -4.08
C GLY A 351 22.18 4.51 -5.05
N TRP A 352 21.50 3.38 -4.85
CA TRP A 352 20.61 2.80 -5.85
C TRP A 352 19.15 3.13 -5.55
N VAL A 353 18.43 3.59 -6.57
CA VAL A 353 17.01 3.94 -6.46
C VAL A 353 16.20 3.29 -7.57
N ASP A 354 15.09 2.66 -7.18
CA ASP A 354 14.07 2.21 -8.11
C ASP A 354 13.02 3.31 -8.30
N ILE A 355 12.59 3.49 -9.54
CA ILE A 355 11.67 4.53 -9.97
C ILE A 355 10.44 3.88 -10.58
N THR A 356 9.29 4.29 -10.07
CA THR A 356 8.00 3.93 -10.63
C THR A 356 7.38 5.17 -11.24
N ARG A 357 7.23 5.19 -12.57
CA ARG A 357 6.40 6.21 -13.21
C ARG A 357 4.96 6.02 -12.74
N GLN A 358 4.34 7.12 -12.35
CA GLN A 358 2.98 7.18 -11.87
C GLN A 358 2.16 8.02 -12.83
N GLY A 359 0.84 7.81 -12.80
CA GLY A 359 -0.08 8.63 -13.58
C GLY A 359 -0.03 10.11 -13.25
N ARG A 360 -0.85 10.89 -13.96
CA ARG A 360 -1.01 12.33 -13.70
C ARG A 360 -1.49 12.58 -12.27
N LYS A 361 -0.79 13.45 -11.53
CA LYS A 361 -1.29 14.03 -10.28
C LYS A 361 -1.83 15.42 -10.57
N HIS A 362 -2.83 15.84 -9.80
CA HIS A 362 -3.47 17.15 -9.98
C HIS A 362 -2.68 18.29 -9.33
N TYR A 363 -1.95 17.99 -8.25
CA TYR A 363 -1.11 18.93 -7.53
C TYR A 363 0.03 18.18 -6.82
N PHE A 364 1.04 18.93 -6.42
CA PHE A 364 2.26 18.47 -5.77
C PHE A 364 2.47 19.33 -4.52
N ILE A 365 2.53 18.68 -3.36
CA ILE A 365 2.69 19.34 -2.06
C ILE A 365 4.18 19.63 -1.82
N LYS A 366 4.52 20.83 -1.34
CA LYS A 366 5.88 21.15 -0.88
C LYS A 366 6.14 20.57 0.51
N SER A 367 7.35 20.07 0.74
CA SER A 367 7.82 19.76 2.09
C SER A 367 9.34 19.94 2.19
N ASN A 368 9.87 19.83 3.41
CA ASN A 368 11.30 19.83 3.67
C ASN A 368 11.62 18.56 4.46
N ARG A 369 12.41 17.66 3.86
CA ARG A 369 12.81 16.38 4.45
C ARG A 369 14.24 16.07 4.05
N ASN A 370 15.00 15.47 4.97
CA ASN A 370 16.38 15.01 4.75
C ASN A 370 17.28 16.08 4.07
N GLY A 371 17.13 17.34 4.50
CA GLY A 371 17.91 18.47 3.98
C GLY A 371 17.51 18.97 2.58
N VAL A 372 16.50 18.38 1.94
CA VAL A 372 16.00 18.82 0.63
C VAL A 372 14.66 19.55 0.81
N GLN A 373 14.59 20.80 0.34
CA GLN A 373 13.33 21.53 0.27
C GLN A 373 12.70 21.40 -1.12
N THR A 374 11.45 20.94 -1.18
CA THR A 374 10.74 20.75 -2.45
C THR A 374 9.81 21.91 -2.78
N ILE A 375 9.46 22.01 -4.06
CA ILE A 375 8.57 23.03 -4.61
C ILE A 375 7.16 22.44 -4.73
N GLY A 376 6.16 23.24 -4.37
CA GLY A 376 4.75 22.90 -4.55
C GLY A 376 4.27 23.33 -5.93
N LYS A 377 3.38 22.56 -6.54
CA LYS A 377 2.79 22.87 -7.85
C LYS A 377 1.31 22.54 -7.87
N TYR A 378 0.46 23.53 -8.16
CA TYR A 378 -1.00 23.38 -8.21
C TYR A 378 -1.53 23.14 -9.62
N GLN A 379 -0.72 22.51 -10.47
CA GLN A 379 -1.05 22.18 -11.85
C GLN A 379 -0.85 20.68 -12.07
N SER A 380 -1.70 20.11 -12.92
CA SER A 380 -1.62 18.68 -13.20
C SER A 380 -0.40 18.34 -14.06
N ALA A 381 0.40 17.37 -13.61
CA ALA A 381 1.56 16.86 -14.33
C ALA A 381 1.78 15.36 -14.05
N ASN A 382 2.53 14.69 -14.92
CA ASN A 382 2.96 13.30 -14.71
C ASN A 382 3.88 13.24 -13.49
N SER A 383 3.81 12.12 -12.77
CA SER A 383 4.54 11.94 -11.52
C SER A 383 5.34 10.66 -11.50
N PHE A 384 6.22 10.53 -10.52
CA PHE A 384 6.91 9.28 -10.21
C PHE A 384 7.09 9.13 -8.71
N THR A 385 7.28 7.90 -8.29
CA THR A 385 7.67 7.54 -6.92
C THR A 385 9.04 6.89 -6.95
N VAL A 386 9.76 7.04 -5.85
CA VAL A 386 11.08 6.47 -5.60
C VAL A 386 10.92 5.31 -4.59
N SER A 387 11.70 4.24 -4.74
CA SER A 387 11.76 3.12 -3.80
C SER A 387 13.19 2.62 -3.61
N LYS A 388 13.47 2.03 -2.45
CA LYS A 388 14.78 1.44 -2.15
C LYS A 388 14.95 0.14 -2.93
N VAL A 389 16.14 -0.03 -3.52
CA VAL A 389 16.54 -1.31 -4.09
C VAL A 389 16.77 -2.30 -2.96
N THR A 390 15.89 -3.28 -2.82
CA THR A 390 16.04 -4.36 -1.84
C THR A 390 17.00 -5.41 -2.39
N VAL A 391 17.75 -6.05 -1.49
CA VAL A 391 18.65 -7.15 -1.83
C VAL A 391 18.10 -8.42 -1.19
N GLN A 392 17.99 -9.49 -1.98
CA GLN A 392 17.50 -10.78 -1.50
C GLN A 392 18.47 -11.90 -1.88
N ALA A 393 18.92 -12.65 -0.88
CA ALA A 393 19.66 -13.88 -1.08
C ALA A 393 18.69 -14.99 -1.48
N VAL A 394 19.09 -15.78 -2.49
CA VAL A 394 18.23 -16.83 -3.06
C VAL A 394 18.97 -18.16 -3.12
N THR A 395 18.22 -19.23 -3.43
CA THR A 395 18.79 -20.54 -3.73
C THR A 395 18.95 -20.73 -5.23
N CYS A 396 19.74 -21.70 -5.66
CA CYS A 396 19.96 -21.98 -7.09
C CYS A 396 18.68 -22.43 -7.83
N GLU A 397 17.62 -22.82 -7.12
CA GLU A 397 16.32 -23.19 -7.68
C GLU A 397 15.31 -22.04 -7.73
N THR A 398 15.62 -20.88 -7.13
CA THR A 398 14.66 -19.77 -7.06
C THR A 398 14.38 -19.20 -8.45
N THR A 399 13.08 -19.08 -8.76
CA THR A 399 12.58 -18.56 -10.04
C THR A 399 12.03 -17.15 -9.88
N VAL A 400 11.81 -16.46 -11.00
CA VAL A 400 11.28 -15.08 -10.98
C VAL A 400 9.83 -15.04 -10.53
N GLU A 401 9.04 -16.06 -10.85
CA GLU A 401 7.66 -16.22 -10.37
C GLU A 401 7.55 -16.14 -8.84
N GLN A 402 8.51 -16.74 -8.13
CA GLN A 402 8.51 -16.75 -6.67
C GLN A 402 9.00 -15.44 -6.06
N LEU A 403 9.88 -14.72 -6.78
CA LEU A 403 10.66 -13.63 -6.23
C LEU A 403 10.11 -12.25 -6.57
N CYS A 404 9.57 -12.09 -7.79
CA CYS A 404 9.20 -10.78 -8.29
C CYS A 404 7.69 -10.58 -8.24
N PRO A 405 7.20 -9.53 -7.55
CA PRO A 405 5.80 -9.15 -7.59
C PRO A 405 5.46 -8.70 -9.01
N PHE A 406 4.84 -9.59 -9.75
CA PHE A 406 4.45 -9.40 -11.13
C PHE A 406 3.19 -8.54 -11.25
N HIS A 407 3.16 -7.42 -10.54
CA HIS A 407 2.04 -6.48 -10.50
C HIS A 407 2.31 -5.29 -11.43
N LYS A 408 1.26 -4.83 -12.12
CA LYS A 408 1.27 -3.56 -12.86
C LYS A 408 0.90 -2.44 -11.87
N PRO A 409 1.41 -1.19 -12.00
CA PRO A 409 2.12 -0.62 -13.17
C PRO A 409 3.65 -0.82 -13.18
N ALA A 410 4.24 -1.37 -12.11
CA ALA A 410 5.68 -1.67 -12.10
C ALA A 410 5.96 -2.98 -11.38
N SER A 411 6.69 -3.86 -12.08
CA SER A 411 7.23 -5.10 -11.51
C SER A 411 8.70 -4.86 -11.19
N HIS A 412 8.99 -4.42 -9.97
CA HIS A 412 10.36 -4.30 -9.48
C HIS A 412 10.80 -5.63 -8.86
N CYS A 413 11.93 -6.15 -9.31
CA CYS A 413 12.56 -7.29 -8.67
C CYS A 413 13.62 -6.78 -7.66
N PRO A 414 13.76 -7.46 -6.51
CA PRO A 414 14.91 -7.24 -5.65
C PRO A 414 16.20 -7.55 -6.43
N ARG A 415 17.29 -6.88 -6.08
CA ARG A 415 18.63 -7.31 -6.48
C ARG A 415 18.91 -8.66 -5.85
N VAL A 416 19.29 -9.62 -6.66
CA VAL A 416 19.43 -11.01 -6.25
C VAL A 416 20.88 -11.29 -5.88
N TYR A 417 21.10 -11.92 -4.73
CA TYR A 417 22.40 -12.48 -4.38
C TYR A 417 22.39 -13.99 -4.61
N CYS A 418 23.12 -14.41 -5.64
CA CYS A 418 23.24 -15.81 -6.03
C CYS A 418 24.35 -16.52 -5.24
N PRO A 419 24.09 -17.73 -4.71
CA PRO A 419 25.08 -18.51 -3.99
C PRO A 419 26.08 -19.15 -4.95
N ARG A 420 27.15 -19.71 -4.37
CA ARG A 420 28.17 -20.48 -5.09
C ARG A 420 27.60 -21.80 -5.63
N ASN A 421 28.23 -22.31 -6.70
CA ASN A 421 28.02 -23.66 -7.23
C ASN A 421 26.62 -23.94 -7.80
N CYS A 422 25.95 -22.92 -8.35
CA CYS A 422 24.65 -23.12 -9.01
C CYS A 422 24.74 -23.88 -10.33
N MET A 423 25.91 -24.03 -10.93
CA MET A 423 26.08 -24.90 -12.11
C MET A 423 25.88 -26.38 -11.79
N GLN A 424 26.23 -26.80 -10.57
CA GLN A 424 26.07 -28.18 -10.09
C GLN A 424 24.65 -28.48 -9.61
N ALA A 425 23.76 -27.49 -9.51
CA ALA A 425 22.39 -27.68 -9.09
C ALA A 425 21.64 -28.58 -10.10
N ASN A 426 20.77 -29.46 -9.57
CA ASN A 426 20.05 -30.44 -10.37
C ASN A 426 19.25 -29.74 -11.50
N PRO A 427 19.52 -30.05 -12.78
CA PRO A 427 18.83 -29.43 -13.91
C PRO A 427 17.31 -29.60 -13.90
N HIS A 428 16.78 -30.64 -13.24
CA HIS A 428 15.34 -30.87 -13.13
C HIS A 428 14.62 -29.79 -12.30
N TYR A 429 15.26 -29.27 -11.25
CA TYR A 429 14.67 -28.27 -10.35
C TYR A 429 15.10 -26.84 -10.70
N ALA A 430 16.30 -26.66 -11.24
CA ALA A 430 16.86 -25.35 -11.54
C ALA A 430 16.88 -25.05 -13.05
N ARG A 431 15.82 -25.36 -13.79
CA ARG A 431 15.80 -25.28 -15.27
C ARG A 431 16.19 -23.90 -15.81
N VAL A 432 16.72 -23.85 -17.03
CA VAL A 432 17.00 -22.59 -17.74
C VAL A 432 16.32 -22.69 -19.10
N ILE A 433 15.33 -21.83 -19.35
CA ILE A 433 14.50 -21.87 -20.55
C ILE A 433 14.67 -20.55 -21.30
N GLY A 434 15.23 -20.62 -22.51
CA GLY A 434 15.50 -19.46 -23.36
C GLY A 434 16.92 -18.90 -23.26
N THR A 435 17.13 -17.83 -24.04
CA THR A 435 18.43 -17.18 -24.23
C THR A 435 18.22 -15.68 -24.39
N ARG A 436 19.01 -14.85 -23.69
CA ARG A 436 18.85 -13.38 -23.52
C ARG A 436 17.57 -12.95 -22.80
N VAL A 437 16.44 -13.59 -23.11
CA VAL A 437 15.17 -13.49 -22.41
C VAL A 437 14.80 -14.90 -21.95
N TYR A 438 14.59 -15.04 -20.64
CA TYR A 438 14.30 -16.31 -19.99
C TYR A 438 12.85 -16.36 -19.55
N SER A 439 12.22 -17.54 -19.59
CA SER A 439 10.89 -17.72 -18.99
C SER A 439 10.99 -17.58 -17.48
N ASP A 440 9.98 -17.00 -16.85
CA ASP A 440 9.76 -16.91 -15.41
C ASP A 440 9.95 -18.20 -14.61
N LEU A 441 9.80 -19.37 -15.24
CA LEU A 441 10.08 -20.70 -14.66
C LEU A 441 11.58 -21.02 -14.57
N SER A 442 12.45 -20.21 -15.17
CA SER A 442 13.89 -20.43 -15.15
C SER A 442 14.49 -20.03 -13.81
N SER A 443 15.47 -20.80 -13.35
CA SER A 443 16.33 -20.42 -12.22
C SER A 443 17.06 -19.11 -12.55
N ILE A 444 16.94 -18.13 -11.65
CA ILE A 444 17.58 -16.81 -11.81
C ILE A 444 19.09 -16.96 -11.87
N CYS A 445 19.67 -17.71 -10.92
CA CYS A 445 21.12 -17.81 -10.79
C CYS A 445 21.75 -18.65 -11.90
N ARG A 446 21.10 -19.73 -12.35
CA ARG A 446 21.59 -20.48 -13.52
C ARG A 446 21.40 -19.71 -14.81
N ALA A 447 20.30 -18.97 -14.97
CA ALA A 447 20.13 -18.06 -16.11
C ALA A 447 21.18 -16.94 -16.13
N ALA A 448 21.58 -16.43 -14.96
CA ALA A 448 22.64 -15.43 -14.83
C ALA A 448 24.03 -15.98 -15.20
N VAL A 449 24.34 -17.22 -14.80
CA VAL A 449 25.57 -17.90 -15.25
C VAL A 449 25.52 -18.14 -16.75
N HIS A 450 24.40 -18.67 -17.27
CA HIS A 450 24.19 -18.87 -18.70
C HIS A 450 24.39 -17.57 -19.49
N ALA A 451 23.85 -16.45 -19.01
CA ALA A 451 24.02 -15.12 -19.61
C ALA A 451 25.43 -14.53 -19.46
N GLY A 452 26.31 -15.14 -18.68
CA GLY A 452 27.66 -14.63 -18.40
C GLY A 452 27.67 -13.39 -17.51
N VAL A 453 26.58 -13.18 -16.77
CA VAL A 453 26.35 -12.04 -15.87
C VAL A 453 26.94 -12.29 -14.48
N VAL A 454 27.00 -13.55 -14.06
CA VAL A 454 27.67 -13.98 -12.82
C VAL A 454 28.42 -15.28 -13.10
N ARG A 455 29.47 -15.57 -12.34
CA ARG A 455 30.21 -16.84 -12.43
C ARG A 455 29.67 -17.86 -11.42
N ASN A 456 30.20 -19.07 -11.47
CA ASN A 456 29.82 -20.14 -10.53
C ASN A 456 30.21 -19.85 -9.06
N HIS A 457 30.99 -18.79 -8.79
CA HIS A 457 31.29 -18.37 -7.42
C HIS A 457 30.18 -17.51 -6.78
N GLY A 458 29.04 -17.32 -7.46
CA GLY A 458 27.94 -16.50 -6.95
C GLY A 458 28.22 -15.00 -7.00
N GLY A 459 27.24 -14.18 -6.66
CA GLY A 459 27.34 -12.72 -6.76
C GLY A 459 26.00 -12.03 -6.95
N TYR A 460 26.03 -10.71 -7.10
CA TYR A 460 24.84 -9.90 -7.30
C TYR A 460 24.37 -9.90 -8.76
N VAL A 461 23.07 -10.02 -8.95
CA VAL A 461 22.41 -10.04 -10.26
C VAL A 461 21.18 -9.14 -10.19
N ASP A 462 21.03 -8.27 -11.18
CA ASP A 462 19.81 -7.50 -11.37
C ASP A 462 18.86 -8.24 -12.32
N VAL A 463 17.59 -8.35 -11.92
CA VAL A 463 16.55 -9.07 -12.66
C VAL A 463 15.50 -8.08 -13.13
N MET A 464 15.12 -8.20 -14.39
CA MET A 464 14.16 -7.30 -15.03
C MET A 464 13.01 -8.11 -15.62
N PRO A 465 11.79 -8.00 -15.06
CA PRO A 465 10.59 -8.54 -15.67
C PRO A 465 10.36 -7.98 -17.07
N VAL A 466 10.06 -8.84 -18.03
CA VAL A 466 9.67 -8.47 -19.39
C VAL A 466 8.47 -9.29 -19.83
N ASP A 467 7.81 -8.84 -20.90
CA ASP A 467 6.69 -9.58 -21.47
C ASP A 467 7.13 -10.93 -22.02
N LYS A 468 6.23 -11.92 -21.89
CA LYS A 468 6.47 -13.27 -22.35
C LYS A 468 6.72 -13.31 -23.86
N ARG A 469 7.58 -14.23 -24.29
CA ARG A 469 7.78 -14.52 -25.72
C ARG A 469 6.93 -15.70 -26.15
N LYS A 470 6.50 -15.68 -27.43
CA LYS A 470 5.85 -16.83 -28.08
C LYS A 470 6.82 -18.00 -28.23
N THR A 471 8.12 -17.71 -28.39
CA THR A 471 9.17 -18.71 -28.58
C THR A 471 10.42 -18.35 -27.77
N TYR A 472 11.01 -19.36 -27.13
CA TYR A 472 12.28 -19.30 -26.43
C TYR A 472 13.26 -20.23 -27.12
N THR A 473 14.43 -19.71 -27.50
CA THR A 473 15.48 -20.46 -28.21
C THR A 473 16.48 -21.04 -27.22
N ALA A 474 16.75 -22.34 -27.35
CA ALA A 474 17.81 -23.04 -26.63
C ALA A 474 19.20 -22.58 -27.09
N SER A 475 20.16 -22.51 -26.19
CA SER A 475 21.58 -22.37 -26.52
C SER A 475 22.47 -22.98 -25.44
N PHE A 476 23.74 -23.21 -25.77
CA PHE A 476 24.75 -23.60 -24.80
C PHE A 476 25.68 -22.41 -24.57
N GLN A 477 25.63 -21.83 -23.37
CA GLN A 477 26.43 -20.69 -22.98
C GLN A 477 26.98 -20.87 -21.57
N ASN A 478 28.26 -20.54 -21.38
CA ASN A 478 28.93 -20.52 -20.07
C ASN A 478 28.76 -21.83 -19.26
N GLY A 479 28.80 -22.97 -19.96
CA GLY A 479 28.68 -24.29 -19.35
C GLY A 479 27.26 -24.72 -18.96
N ILE A 480 26.23 -23.99 -19.38
CA ILE A 480 24.82 -24.32 -19.14
C ILE A 480 24.12 -24.49 -20.49
N PHE A 481 23.35 -25.58 -20.64
CA PHE A 481 22.43 -25.78 -21.76
C PHE A 481 21.04 -25.27 -21.38
N SER A 482 20.50 -24.32 -22.15
CA SER A 482 19.14 -23.84 -21.98
C SER A 482 18.15 -24.60 -22.86
N GLU A 483 16.92 -24.72 -22.41
CA GLU A 483 15.85 -25.41 -23.11
C GLU A 483 15.07 -24.45 -24.02
N SER A 484 14.50 -24.99 -25.10
CA SER A 484 13.56 -24.27 -25.96
C SER A 484 12.13 -24.48 -25.49
N LEU A 485 11.30 -23.44 -25.61
CA LEU A 485 9.88 -23.53 -25.27
C LEU A 485 9.05 -22.76 -26.31
N GLN A 486 8.01 -23.40 -26.83
CA GLN A 486 7.09 -22.79 -27.79
C GLN A 486 5.71 -22.66 -27.16
N ASN A 487 5.06 -21.52 -27.41
CA ASN A 487 3.71 -21.20 -26.96
C ASN A 487 3.44 -21.60 -25.49
N PRO A 488 4.23 -21.10 -24.53
CA PRO A 488 4.02 -21.44 -23.13
C PRO A 488 2.61 -21.05 -22.65
N PRO A 489 1.92 -21.93 -21.91
CA PRO A 489 0.65 -21.61 -21.30
C PRO A 489 0.88 -20.62 -20.15
N GLY A 490 0.25 -19.44 -20.20
CA GLY A 490 0.47 -18.39 -19.19
C GLY A 490 1.92 -17.90 -19.12
N GLY A 491 2.31 -17.33 -17.99
CA GLY A 491 3.70 -16.97 -17.67
C GLY A 491 4.17 -15.57 -18.10
N LYS A 492 5.28 -15.15 -17.50
CA LYS A 492 6.05 -13.93 -17.76
C LYS A 492 7.48 -14.28 -18.16
N ALA A 493 8.28 -13.28 -18.45
CA ALA A 493 9.68 -13.47 -18.80
C ALA A 493 10.57 -12.52 -18.00
N PHE A 494 11.88 -12.75 -18.07
CA PHE A 494 12.84 -11.85 -17.47
C PHE A 494 14.15 -11.77 -18.25
N ARG A 495 14.90 -10.72 -17.95
CA ARG A 495 16.29 -10.52 -18.35
C ARG A 495 17.15 -10.38 -17.10
N VAL A 496 18.42 -10.74 -17.21
CA VAL A 496 19.42 -10.64 -16.12
C VAL A 496 20.52 -9.69 -16.55
N PHE A 497 21.03 -8.92 -15.59
CA PHE A 497 22.04 -7.87 -15.80
C PHE A 497 23.11 -7.93 -14.73
N ALA A 498 24.32 -7.54 -15.12
CA ALA A 498 25.46 -7.51 -14.21
C ALA A 498 25.37 -6.34 -13.24
N VAL A 499 25.88 -6.59 -12.04
CA VAL A 499 26.17 -5.56 -11.05
C VAL A 499 27.69 -5.46 -11.03
N VAL A 500 28.21 -4.37 -11.61
CA VAL A 500 29.65 -4.12 -11.78
C VAL A 500 30.09 -3.08 -10.78
#